data_AF-A0A0D0BJF1-F1
#
_entry.id   AF-A0A0D0BJF1-F1
#
_cell.length_a   1.000
_cell.length_b   1.000
_cell.length_c   1.000
_cell.angle_alpha   90.00
_cell.angle_beta   90.00
_cell.angle_gamma   90.00
#
_symmetry.space_group_name_H-M   'P 1'
#
loop_
_entity.id
_entity.type
_entity.pdbx_description
1 polymer ?
#
loop_
_entity_poly.entity_id
_entity_poly.type
_entity_poly.pdbx_seq_one_letter_code
_entity_poly.pdbx_strand_id
1 'polypeptide(L)'
;MNQQRNLAWSKDPAKNNDQHAVDLYTIQTGSAEDVSFLIDHLPSFLYPSGERTIVEWGIGGASLGGHSTWIALSREPRLTLGIPIVGCPSYTKLISHRAASSDIPFSPPYFPVSFQTYIRTHDLAQLAFRAKDASNPFFGKKVLVLSGKEDKLVPWAASAEFVEGLEVGDGGVKRVVVEEGAGHEWTEGMLKEANKFMREWLGL
;
A
#
# COMPACT_ATOMS: atom_id res chain seq x y z
N MET A 1 -6.50 -22.02 -4.77
CA MET A 1 -6.60 -21.11 -3.60
C MET A 1 -8.00 -21.22 -3.00
N ASN A 2 -8.11 -21.19 -1.67
CA ASN A 2 -9.41 -21.12 -0.99
C ASN A 2 -9.99 -19.70 -1.15
N GLN A 3 -11.11 -19.55 -1.88
CA GLN A 3 -11.73 -18.26 -2.15
C GLN A 3 -12.18 -17.52 -0.88
N GLN A 4 -12.49 -18.26 0.19
CA GLN A 4 -12.92 -17.69 1.47
C GLN A 4 -11.85 -16.77 2.09
N ARG A 5 -10.57 -17.04 1.85
CA ARG A 5 -9.46 -16.23 2.39
C ARG A 5 -9.40 -14.81 1.81
N ASN A 6 -10.06 -14.59 0.67
CA ASN A 6 -10.17 -13.27 0.04
C ASN A 6 -11.38 -12.47 0.54
N LEU A 7 -12.22 -13.04 1.39
CA LEU A 7 -13.43 -12.40 1.89
C LEU A 7 -13.13 -11.55 3.14
N ALA A 8 -14.08 -10.66 3.44
CA ALA A 8 -14.10 -9.85 4.65
C ALA A 8 -14.82 -10.59 5.79
N TRP A 9 -14.79 -9.99 6.98
CA TRP A 9 -15.73 -10.37 8.04
C TRP A 9 -17.16 -10.10 7.58
N SER A 10 -18.05 -11.06 7.82
CA SER A 10 -19.44 -10.98 7.40
C SER A 10 -20.34 -11.71 8.39
N LYS A 11 -21.57 -11.21 8.54
CA LYS A 11 -22.64 -11.93 9.28
C LYS A 11 -23.20 -13.12 8.48
N ASP A 12 -22.97 -13.14 7.16
CA ASP A 12 -23.29 -14.29 6.29
C ASP A 12 -22.16 -15.34 6.39
N PRO A 13 -22.41 -16.52 6.97
CA PRO A 13 -21.38 -17.55 7.16
C PRO A 13 -20.74 -18.01 5.85
N ALA A 14 -21.48 -18.00 4.73
CA ALA A 14 -20.94 -18.39 3.43
C ALA A 14 -19.97 -17.36 2.86
N LYS A 15 -20.01 -16.13 3.38
CA LYS A 15 -19.15 -15.01 2.95
C LYS A 15 -18.18 -14.55 4.03
N ASN A 16 -18.13 -15.23 5.16
CA ASN A 16 -17.34 -14.81 6.30
C ASN A 16 -15.92 -15.37 6.24
N ASN A 17 -14.95 -14.52 6.57
CA ASN A 17 -13.57 -14.92 6.85
C ASN A 17 -13.18 -14.50 8.26
N ASP A 18 -13.22 -15.41 9.23
CA ASP A 18 -12.78 -15.13 10.61
C ASP A 18 -11.31 -14.70 10.69
N GLN A 19 -10.48 -15.14 9.73
CA GLN A 19 -9.05 -14.82 9.64
C GLN A 19 -8.77 -13.57 8.79
N HIS A 20 -9.79 -12.78 8.43
CA HIS A 20 -9.67 -11.65 7.50
C HIS A 20 -8.48 -10.74 7.78
N ALA A 21 -8.23 -10.39 9.05
CA ALA A 21 -7.09 -9.56 9.42
C ALA A 21 -5.76 -10.18 8.93
N VAL A 22 -5.47 -11.41 9.35
CA VAL A 22 -4.23 -12.11 9.02
C VAL A 22 -4.13 -12.37 7.51
N ASP A 23 -5.21 -12.86 6.90
CA ASP A 23 -5.25 -13.14 5.47
C ASP A 23 -4.97 -11.89 4.63
N LEU A 24 -5.63 -10.77 4.95
CA LEU A 24 -5.42 -9.51 4.25
C LEU A 24 -3.96 -9.05 4.33
N TYR A 25 -3.39 -9.04 5.53
CA TYR A 25 -2.01 -8.55 5.70
C TYR A 25 -0.99 -9.47 5.03
N THR A 26 -1.16 -10.78 5.16
CA THR A 26 -0.22 -11.75 4.55
C THR A 26 -0.22 -11.64 3.03
N ILE A 27 -1.38 -11.43 2.40
CA ILE A 27 -1.45 -11.17 0.95
C ILE A 27 -0.76 -9.85 0.62
N GLN A 28 -1.03 -8.77 1.38
CA GLN A 28 -0.42 -7.46 1.14
C GLN A 28 1.12 -7.51 1.20
N THR A 29 1.67 -8.14 2.24
CA THR A 29 3.12 -8.28 2.41
C THR A 29 3.71 -9.26 1.41
N GLY A 30 3.05 -10.40 1.15
CA GLY A 30 3.52 -11.37 0.15
C GLY A 30 3.64 -10.75 -1.24
N SER A 31 2.62 -10.00 -1.67
CA SER A 31 2.67 -9.25 -2.93
C SER A 31 3.77 -8.19 -2.95
N ALA A 32 4.14 -7.60 -1.81
CA ALA A 32 5.27 -6.67 -1.75
C ALA A 32 6.63 -7.39 -1.87
N GLU A 33 6.78 -8.58 -1.29
CA GLU A 33 7.98 -9.41 -1.48
C GLU A 33 8.12 -9.89 -2.94
N ASP A 34 7.00 -10.25 -3.58
CA ASP A 34 6.97 -10.66 -4.99
C ASP A 34 7.49 -9.55 -5.92
N VAL A 35 7.35 -8.28 -5.56
CA VAL A 35 7.90 -7.16 -6.34
C VAL A 35 9.43 -7.22 -6.37
N SER A 36 10.08 -7.43 -5.22
CA SER A 36 11.54 -7.57 -5.17
C SER A 36 12.03 -8.76 -5.99
N PHE A 37 11.31 -9.89 -5.89
CA PHE A 37 11.57 -11.08 -6.72
C PHE A 37 11.45 -10.75 -8.22
N LEU A 38 10.40 -10.04 -8.64
CA LEU A 38 10.24 -9.61 -10.03
C LEU A 38 11.37 -8.68 -10.48
N ILE A 39 11.79 -7.72 -9.65
CA ILE A 39 12.89 -6.82 -9.96
C ILE A 39 14.20 -7.60 -10.18
N ASP A 40 14.45 -8.66 -9.41
CA ASP A 40 15.65 -9.50 -9.54
C ASP A 40 15.67 -10.28 -10.87
N HIS A 41 14.50 -10.71 -11.35
CA HIS A 41 14.41 -11.67 -12.46
C HIS A 41 13.96 -11.08 -13.80
N LEU A 42 13.15 -10.02 -13.80
CA LEU A 42 12.63 -9.39 -15.02
C LEU A 42 13.72 -8.98 -16.01
N PRO A 43 14.88 -8.41 -15.61
CA PRO A 43 15.93 -8.07 -16.57
C PRO A 43 16.38 -9.25 -17.44
N SER A 44 16.49 -10.46 -16.86
CA SER A 44 16.90 -11.66 -17.58
C SER A 44 15.88 -12.14 -18.62
N PHE A 45 14.58 -11.88 -18.38
CA PHE A 45 13.52 -12.19 -19.34
C PHE A 45 13.38 -11.13 -20.42
N LEU A 46 13.57 -9.85 -20.08
CA LEU A 46 13.38 -8.73 -21.00
C LEU A 46 14.60 -8.51 -21.90
N TYR A 47 15.81 -8.68 -21.35
CA TYR A 47 17.08 -8.37 -22.00
C TYR A 47 18.07 -9.54 -21.83
N PRO A 48 17.77 -10.74 -22.35
CA PRO A 48 18.56 -11.95 -22.11
C PRO A 48 19.99 -11.88 -22.66
N SER A 49 20.28 -10.95 -23.57
CA SER A 49 21.64 -10.71 -24.10
C SER A 49 22.31 -9.48 -23.49
N GLY A 50 21.68 -8.83 -22.51
CA GLY A 50 22.16 -7.59 -21.92
C GLY A 50 22.05 -6.37 -22.85
N GLU A 51 21.15 -6.41 -23.83
CA GLU A 51 20.98 -5.36 -24.84
C GLU A 51 20.44 -4.04 -24.27
N ARG A 52 19.83 -4.09 -23.09
CA ARG A 52 19.38 -2.91 -22.32
C ARG A 52 19.50 -3.17 -20.82
N THR A 53 19.53 -2.09 -20.06
CA THR A 53 19.48 -2.12 -18.60
C THR A 53 18.26 -1.33 -18.11
N ILE A 54 17.67 -1.80 -17.00
CA ILE A 54 16.61 -1.07 -16.32
C ILE A 54 17.28 -0.03 -15.42
N VAL A 55 17.02 1.24 -15.70
CA VAL A 55 17.66 2.38 -15.01
C VAL A 55 16.83 2.90 -13.83
N GLU A 56 15.53 2.60 -13.82
CA GLU A 56 14.62 3.07 -12.78
C GLU A 56 13.45 2.10 -12.60
N TRP A 57 12.98 1.97 -11.35
CA TRP A 57 11.82 1.15 -11.00
C TRP A 57 10.76 1.99 -10.29
N GLY A 58 9.54 1.92 -10.81
CA GLY A 58 8.35 2.47 -10.19
C GLY A 58 7.32 1.37 -9.90
N ILE A 59 6.45 1.61 -8.93
CA ILE A 59 5.34 0.72 -8.61
C ILE A 59 4.02 1.50 -8.56
N GLY A 60 2.92 0.89 -8.99
CA GLY A 60 1.59 1.42 -8.78
C GLY A 60 0.61 0.28 -8.54
N GLY A 61 -0.38 0.51 -7.69
CA GLY A 61 -1.36 -0.51 -7.37
C GLY A 61 -2.63 0.08 -6.80
N ALA A 62 -3.76 -0.55 -7.13
CA ALA A 62 -5.09 -0.15 -6.66
C ALA A 62 -5.63 -1.08 -5.58
N SER A 63 -6.30 -0.52 -4.58
CA SER A 63 -6.95 -1.24 -3.49
C SER A 63 -5.95 -2.14 -2.75
N LEU A 64 -6.11 -3.47 -2.81
CA LEU A 64 -5.14 -4.46 -2.32
C LEU A 64 -3.70 -4.13 -2.77
N GLY A 65 -3.52 -3.83 -4.06
CA GLY A 65 -2.23 -3.46 -4.62
C GLY A 65 -1.72 -2.09 -4.14
N GLY A 66 -2.62 -1.19 -3.73
CA GLY A 66 -2.26 0.10 -3.15
C GLY A 66 -1.65 -0.05 -1.76
N HIS A 67 -2.14 -0.99 -0.95
CA HIS A 67 -1.50 -1.36 0.32
C HIS A 67 -0.12 -2.00 0.08
N SER A 68 -0.04 -2.94 -0.85
CA SER A 68 1.24 -3.57 -1.22
C SER A 68 2.23 -2.56 -1.78
N THR A 69 1.78 -1.53 -2.50
CA THR A 69 2.63 -0.45 -3.00
C THR A 69 3.30 0.30 -1.85
N TRP A 70 2.55 0.65 -0.80
CA TRP A 70 3.13 1.28 0.39
C TRP A 70 4.18 0.40 1.07
N ILE A 71 3.91 -0.90 1.21
CA ILE A 71 4.83 -1.86 1.85
C ILE A 71 6.08 -2.06 0.99
N ALA A 72 5.92 -2.24 -0.32
CA ALA A 72 7.04 -2.42 -1.24
C ALA A 72 7.94 -1.19 -1.25
N LEU A 73 7.37 0.01 -1.29
CA LEU A 73 8.14 1.26 -1.21
C LEU A 73 9.02 1.32 0.04
N SER A 74 8.55 0.82 1.19
CA SER A 74 9.32 0.88 2.43
C SER A 74 10.40 -0.20 2.54
N ARG A 75 10.33 -1.27 1.75
CA ARG A 75 11.20 -2.46 1.87
C ARG A 75 12.17 -2.61 0.71
N GLU A 76 11.80 -2.18 -0.48
CA GLU A 76 12.60 -2.31 -1.69
C GLU A 76 13.29 -0.98 -2.01
N PRO A 77 14.60 -0.84 -1.71
CA PRO A 77 15.34 0.40 -1.94
C PRO A 77 15.46 0.76 -3.43
N ARG A 78 15.33 -0.20 -4.36
CA ARG A 78 15.41 0.06 -5.80
C ARG A 78 14.17 0.76 -6.36
N LEU A 79 13.04 0.73 -5.65
CA LEU A 79 11.85 1.49 -6.01
C LEU A 79 12.03 2.98 -5.67
N THR A 80 12.07 3.83 -6.69
CA THR A 80 12.23 5.29 -6.54
C THR A 80 10.89 6.03 -6.63
N LEU A 81 9.89 5.42 -7.26
CA LEU A 81 8.56 5.99 -7.47
C LEU A 81 7.46 5.02 -7.04
N GLY A 82 6.41 5.54 -6.39
CA GLY A 82 5.23 4.74 -6.07
C GLY A 82 3.90 5.49 -6.15
N ILE A 83 2.87 4.80 -6.62
CA ILE A 83 1.52 5.32 -6.80
C ILE A 83 0.50 4.40 -6.10
N PRO A 84 0.34 4.51 -4.77
CA PRO A 84 -0.75 3.83 -4.06
C PRO A 84 -2.10 4.48 -4.40
N ILE A 85 -3.02 3.69 -4.97
CA ILE A 85 -4.36 4.12 -5.38
C ILE A 85 -5.39 3.44 -4.48
N VAL A 86 -6.22 4.24 -3.81
CA VAL A 86 -7.23 3.79 -2.82
C VAL A 86 -6.67 2.72 -1.85
N GLY A 87 -5.41 2.90 -1.46
CA GLY A 87 -4.68 2.07 -0.52
C GLY A 87 -4.38 2.84 0.77
N CYS A 88 -4.14 2.11 1.85
CA CYS A 88 -3.85 2.66 3.17
C CYS A 88 -2.46 2.24 3.65
N PRO A 89 -1.60 3.17 4.10
CA PRO A 89 -0.31 2.86 4.70
C PRO A 89 -0.39 2.42 6.17
N SER A 90 -1.51 2.66 6.86
CA SER A 90 -1.70 2.22 8.24
C SER A 90 -2.61 0.99 8.30
N TYR A 91 -2.00 -0.19 8.46
CA TYR A 91 -2.76 -1.43 8.53
C TYR A 91 -3.65 -1.46 9.77
N THR A 92 -3.12 -1.08 10.94
CA THR A 92 -3.84 -1.12 12.22
C THR A 92 -5.08 -0.22 12.20
N LYS A 93 -5.00 1.00 11.65
CA LYS A 93 -6.15 1.90 11.54
C LYS A 93 -7.21 1.35 10.59
N LEU A 94 -6.80 0.81 9.45
CA LEU A 94 -7.72 0.21 8.48
C LEU A 94 -8.48 -0.97 9.09
N ILE A 95 -7.76 -1.92 9.67
CA ILE A 95 -8.37 -3.18 10.12
C ILE A 95 -9.23 -2.97 11.36
N SER A 96 -8.87 -2.05 12.25
CA SER A 96 -9.71 -1.68 13.40
C SER A 96 -11.00 -0.98 12.99
N HIS A 97 -10.97 -0.10 11.98
CA HIS A 97 -12.18 0.49 11.38
C HIS A 97 -13.10 -0.59 10.79
N ARG A 98 -12.53 -1.58 10.10
CA ARG A 98 -13.30 -2.72 9.55
C ARG A 98 -13.90 -3.59 10.64
N ALA A 99 -13.14 -3.89 11.71
CA ALA A 99 -13.65 -4.66 12.84
C ALA A 99 -14.87 -3.98 13.48
N ALA A 100 -14.79 -2.66 13.70
CA ALA A 100 -15.91 -1.87 14.20
C ALA A 100 -17.11 -1.88 13.24
N SER A 101 -16.87 -1.72 11.93
CA SER A 101 -17.92 -1.74 10.90
C SER A 101 -18.60 -3.11 10.77
N SER A 102 -17.86 -4.19 11.04
CA SER A 102 -18.35 -5.57 11.02
C SER A 102 -18.91 -6.03 12.36
N ASP A 103 -18.94 -5.17 13.39
CA ASP A 103 -19.51 -5.48 14.71
C ASP A 103 -18.79 -6.67 15.39
N ILE A 104 -17.45 -6.72 15.26
CA ILE A 104 -16.60 -7.73 15.89
C ILE A 104 -15.53 -7.09 16.79
N PRO A 105 -15.07 -7.78 17.85
CA PRO A 105 -14.02 -7.25 18.70
C PRO A 105 -12.67 -7.23 17.99
N PHE A 106 -11.90 -6.15 18.16
CA PHE A 106 -10.53 -6.05 17.68
C PHE A 106 -9.56 -6.74 18.65
N SER A 107 -9.76 -8.05 18.83
CA SER A 107 -9.05 -8.91 19.78
C SER A 107 -9.09 -10.37 19.31
N PRO A 108 -8.46 -11.34 20.01
CA PRO A 108 -8.63 -12.75 19.68
C PRO A 108 -10.10 -13.18 19.67
N PRO A 109 -10.51 -14.11 18.79
CA PRO A 109 -9.67 -14.80 17.80
C PRO A 109 -9.42 -14.01 16.50
N TYR A 110 -10.18 -12.95 16.23
CA TYR A 110 -10.15 -12.20 14.96
C TYR A 110 -8.87 -11.38 14.73
N PHE A 111 -8.22 -10.97 15.81
CA PHE A 111 -6.90 -10.32 15.81
C PHE A 111 -5.97 -11.02 16.82
N PRO A 112 -5.35 -12.16 16.44
CA PRO A 112 -4.59 -13.02 17.36
C PRO A 112 -3.37 -12.34 17.98
N VAL A 113 -3.03 -12.68 19.24
CA VAL A 113 -1.93 -12.05 20.02
C VAL A 113 -0.58 -12.07 19.29
N SER A 114 -0.23 -13.20 18.65
CA SER A 114 1.00 -13.32 17.87
C SER A 114 1.03 -12.34 16.70
N PHE A 115 -0.11 -12.15 16.03
CA PHE A 115 -0.26 -11.21 14.93
C PHE A 115 -0.22 -9.75 15.41
N GLN A 116 -0.83 -9.43 16.56
CA GLN A 116 -0.70 -8.07 17.15
C GLN A 116 0.77 -7.72 17.41
N THR A 117 1.52 -8.67 17.98
CA THR A 117 2.95 -8.51 18.27
C THR A 117 3.75 -8.26 16.99
N TYR A 118 3.43 -9.00 15.93
CA TYR A 118 4.06 -8.84 14.62
C TYR A 118 3.74 -7.48 13.97
N ILE A 119 2.46 -7.08 13.94
CA ILE A 119 2.03 -5.80 13.38
C ILE A 119 2.68 -4.61 14.10
N ARG A 120 2.84 -4.68 15.43
CA ARG A 120 3.48 -3.61 16.21
C ARG A 120 4.92 -3.30 15.78
N THR A 121 5.60 -4.22 15.11
CA THR A 121 6.97 -4.01 14.62
C THR A 121 7.08 -3.93 13.10
N HIS A 122 5.99 -4.18 12.36
CA HIS A 122 6.02 -4.27 10.89
C HIS A 122 5.02 -3.34 10.18
N ASP A 123 4.02 -2.79 10.87
CA ASP A 123 3.11 -1.78 10.31
C ASP A 123 3.93 -0.55 9.93
N LEU A 124 3.66 0.02 8.74
CA LEU A 124 4.40 1.17 8.24
C LEU A 124 4.25 2.38 9.16
N ALA A 125 3.12 2.48 9.86
CA ALA A 125 2.89 3.52 10.86
C ALA A 125 3.87 3.47 12.05
N GLN A 126 4.66 2.38 12.20
CA GLN A 126 5.69 2.23 13.23
C GLN A 126 7.10 2.56 12.70
N LEU A 127 7.26 2.77 11.40
CA LEU A 127 8.53 3.14 10.78
C LEU A 127 8.86 4.61 11.03
N ALA A 128 10.12 4.98 10.83
CA ALA A 128 10.61 6.35 10.94
C ALA A 128 10.18 7.24 9.74
N PHE A 129 8.93 7.15 9.28
CA PHE A 129 8.42 7.85 8.09
C PHE A 129 8.38 9.38 8.22
N ARG A 130 8.60 9.89 9.44
CA ARG A 130 8.74 11.32 9.77
C ARG A 130 10.20 11.76 9.93
N ALA A 131 11.15 10.83 9.93
CA ALA A 131 12.55 11.16 10.09
C ALA A 131 13.08 11.85 8.82
N LYS A 132 14.06 12.73 9.00
CA LYS A 132 14.68 13.52 7.92
C LYS A 132 16.10 13.03 7.60
N ASP A 133 16.34 11.76 7.85
CA ASP A 133 17.63 11.09 7.68
C ASP A 133 17.42 9.69 7.07
N ALA A 134 18.52 8.95 6.91
CA ALA A 134 18.54 7.64 6.26
C ALA A 134 17.75 6.55 7.01
N SER A 135 17.27 6.80 8.24
CA SER A 135 16.36 5.87 8.93
C SER A 135 14.95 5.85 8.33
N ASN A 136 14.58 6.90 7.59
CA ASN A 136 13.30 6.97 6.90
C ASN A 136 13.35 6.18 5.59
N PRO A 137 12.59 5.08 5.46
CA PRO A 137 12.63 4.25 4.26
C PRO A 137 12.02 4.93 3.03
N PHE A 138 11.31 6.06 3.19
CA PHE A 138 10.71 6.83 2.10
C PHE A 138 11.55 8.03 1.66
N PHE A 139 12.70 8.26 2.30
CA PHE A 139 13.57 9.39 1.96
C PHE A 139 14.09 9.27 0.53
N GLY A 140 14.02 10.37 -0.23
CA GLY A 140 14.34 10.44 -1.66
C GLY A 140 13.28 9.85 -2.60
N LYS A 141 12.21 9.22 -2.09
CA LYS A 141 11.20 8.58 -2.95
C LYS A 141 10.16 9.58 -3.47
N LYS A 142 9.59 9.26 -4.62
CA LYS A 142 8.52 10.02 -5.27
C LYS A 142 7.21 9.27 -5.09
N VAL A 143 6.28 9.83 -4.32
CA VAL A 143 5.03 9.18 -3.94
C VAL A 143 3.85 10.03 -4.39
N LEU A 144 2.98 9.45 -5.21
CA LEU A 144 1.68 10.00 -5.55
C LEU A 144 0.58 9.18 -4.86
N VAL A 145 -0.07 9.78 -3.87
CA VAL A 145 -1.18 9.17 -3.16
C VAL A 145 -2.49 9.57 -3.85
N LEU A 146 -3.25 8.58 -4.32
CA LEU A 146 -4.56 8.76 -4.93
C LEU A 146 -5.62 8.11 -4.02
N SER A 147 -6.65 8.84 -3.62
CA SER A 147 -7.69 8.33 -2.71
C SER A 147 -9.05 8.97 -3.03
N GLY A 148 -10.14 8.24 -2.83
CA GLY A 148 -11.49 8.77 -2.92
C GLY A 148 -11.94 9.33 -1.57
N LYS A 149 -12.53 10.53 -1.55
CA LYS A 149 -13.00 11.13 -0.30
C LYS A 149 -14.18 10.37 0.32
N GLU A 150 -15.03 9.78 -0.51
CA GLU A 150 -16.22 9.05 -0.10
C GLU A 150 -15.97 7.54 0.07
N ASP A 151 -14.71 7.11 -0.02
CA ASP A 151 -14.32 5.71 0.17
C ASP A 151 -14.65 5.24 1.60
N LYS A 152 -15.59 4.30 1.71
CA LYS A 152 -15.96 3.67 2.97
C LYS A 152 -15.20 2.37 3.25
N LEU A 153 -14.56 1.79 2.25
CA LEU A 153 -13.82 0.52 2.36
C LEU A 153 -12.37 0.73 2.81
N VAL A 154 -11.77 1.82 2.35
CA VAL A 154 -10.43 2.31 2.70
C VAL A 154 -10.53 3.82 2.97
N PRO A 155 -11.13 4.23 4.10
CA PRO A 155 -11.40 5.63 4.37
C PRO A 155 -10.12 6.45 4.49
N TRP A 156 -10.10 7.65 3.88
CA TRP A 156 -8.96 8.58 3.91
C TRP A 156 -8.46 8.84 5.35
N ALA A 157 -9.37 8.90 6.33
CA ALA A 157 -9.03 9.09 7.73
C ALA A 157 -8.05 8.04 8.29
N ALA A 158 -8.03 6.82 7.74
CA ALA A 158 -7.05 5.80 8.13
C ALA A 158 -5.63 6.12 7.62
N SER A 159 -5.51 6.86 6.51
CA SER A 159 -4.26 7.23 5.85
C SER A 159 -3.73 8.61 6.26
N ALA A 160 -4.63 9.55 6.59
CA ALA A 160 -4.34 10.99 6.71
C ALA A 160 -3.11 11.29 7.57
N GLU A 161 -3.07 10.83 8.83
CA GLU A 161 -1.96 11.11 9.75
C GLU A 161 -0.60 10.64 9.19
N PHE A 162 -0.56 9.46 8.56
CA PHE A 162 0.66 8.91 7.98
C PHE A 162 1.09 9.75 6.78
N VAL A 163 0.17 9.99 5.84
CA VAL A 163 0.48 10.66 4.57
C VAL A 163 0.84 12.14 4.80
N GLU A 164 0.11 12.84 5.67
CA GLU A 164 0.43 14.22 6.06
C GLU A 164 1.81 14.28 6.72
N GLY A 165 2.11 13.32 7.57
CA GLY A 165 3.37 13.19 8.29
C GLY A 165 4.57 12.70 7.48
N LEU A 166 4.33 12.10 6.31
CA LEU A 166 5.37 11.48 5.50
C LEU A 166 6.39 12.51 5.03
N GLU A 167 7.63 12.34 5.48
CA GLU A 167 8.80 13.06 5.00
C GLU A 167 9.44 12.27 3.86
N VAL A 168 9.78 12.95 2.77
CA VAL A 168 10.45 12.35 1.62
C VAL A 168 11.81 13.00 1.33
N GLY A 169 12.21 14.00 2.10
CA GLY A 169 13.54 14.61 2.00
C GLY A 169 13.81 15.38 0.70
N ASP A 170 15.07 15.82 0.56
CA ASP A 170 15.54 16.55 -0.62
C ASP A 170 15.55 15.63 -1.85
N GLY A 171 14.94 16.10 -2.95
CA GLY A 171 14.78 15.31 -4.18
C GLY A 171 13.66 14.27 -4.15
N GLY A 172 13.07 14.02 -2.97
CA GLY A 172 11.81 13.28 -2.84
C GLY A 172 10.60 14.15 -3.22
N VAL A 173 9.49 13.49 -3.53
CA VAL A 173 8.26 14.17 -3.95
C VAL A 173 7.08 13.50 -3.26
N LYS A 174 6.21 14.28 -2.63
CA LYS A 174 4.93 13.80 -2.09
C LYS A 174 3.80 14.60 -2.73
N ARG A 175 2.96 13.95 -3.54
CA ARG A 175 1.72 14.51 -4.09
C ARG A 175 0.55 13.71 -3.55
N VAL A 176 -0.51 14.40 -3.14
CA VAL A 176 -1.70 13.78 -2.57
C VAL A 176 -2.92 14.33 -3.31
N VAL A 177 -3.76 13.42 -3.79
CA VAL A 177 -5.05 13.73 -4.41
C VAL A 177 -6.11 12.93 -3.68
N VAL A 178 -6.98 13.63 -2.97
CA VAL A 178 -8.19 13.08 -2.37
C VAL A 178 -9.36 13.61 -3.20
N GLU A 179 -9.91 12.77 -4.07
CA GLU A 179 -10.90 13.17 -5.07
C GLU A 179 -12.30 13.26 -4.44
N GLU A 180 -12.92 14.45 -4.53
CA GLU A 180 -14.30 14.69 -4.11
C GLU A 180 -15.28 13.88 -4.95
N GLY A 181 -16.30 13.28 -4.32
CA GLY A 181 -17.30 12.46 -5.01
C GLY A 181 -16.83 11.06 -5.42
N ALA A 182 -15.55 10.73 -5.26
CA ALA A 182 -15.02 9.40 -5.55
C ALA A 182 -15.09 8.47 -4.33
N GLY A 183 -15.56 7.24 -4.55
CA GLY A 183 -15.62 6.17 -3.55
C GLY A 183 -14.37 5.28 -3.54
N HIS A 184 -14.58 3.97 -3.35
CA HIS A 184 -13.52 2.97 -3.49
C HIS A 184 -13.33 2.57 -4.96
N GLU A 185 -12.71 3.43 -5.73
CA GLU A 185 -12.59 3.27 -7.18
C GLU A 185 -11.34 3.92 -7.73
N TRP A 186 -10.98 3.55 -8.97
CA TRP A 186 -9.94 4.22 -9.74
C TRP A 186 -10.59 5.06 -10.84
N THR A 187 -10.75 6.35 -10.59
CA THR A 187 -11.44 7.27 -11.50
C THR A 187 -10.56 7.68 -12.68
N GLU A 188 -11.17 8.26 -13.72
CA GLU A 188 -10.43 8.90 -14.80
C GLU A 188 -9.56 10.07 -14.32
N GLY A 189 -9.98 10.80 -13.28
CA GLY A 189 -9.22 11.88 -12.67
C GLY A 189 -7.91 11.37 -12.07
N MET A 190 -8.01 10.33 -11.25
CA MET A 190 -6.86 9.61 -10.70
C MET A 190 -5.94 9.05 -11.79
N LEU A 191 -6.47 8.47 -12.87
CA LEU A 191 -5.67 7.99 -14.00
C LEU A 191 -4.87 9.14 -14.67
N LYS A 192 -5.51 10.30 -14.87
CA LYS A 192 -4.84 11.48 -15.44
C LYS A 192 -3.70 11.97 -14.54
N GLU A 193 -3.92 12.02 -13.23
CA GLU A 193 -2.88 12.41 -12.26
C GLU A 193 -1.72 11.40 -12.22
N ALA A 194 -2.02 10.09 -12.24
CA ALA A 194 -0.99 9.05 -12.33
C ALA A 194 -0.13 9.20 -13.59
N ASN A 195 -0.76 9.39 -14.75
CA ASN A 195 -0.07 9.61 -16.01
C ASN A 195 0.82 10.85 -15.96
N LYS A 196 0.28 11.98 -15.48
CA LYS A 196 1.03 13.23 -15.33
C LYS A 196 2.27 13.03 -14.45
N PHE A 197 2.10 12.38 -13.30
CA PHE A 197 3.19 12.13 -12.37
C PHE A 197 4.27 11.21 -12.94
N MET A 198 3.89 10.15 -13.66
CA MET A 198 4.86 9.28 -14.33
C MET A 198 5.65 10.02 -15.43
N ARG A 199 5.00 10.88 -16.21
CA ARG A 199 5.69 11.69 -17.23
C ARG A 199 6.70 12.66 -16.62
N GLU A 200 6.30 13.31 -15.53
CA GLU A 200 7.16 14.26 -14.82
C GLU A 200 8.42 13.62 -14.24
N TRP A 201 8.33 12.36 -13.78
CA TRP A 201 9.38 11.77 -12.94
C TRP A 201 10.07 10.52 -13.48
N LEU A 202 9.47 9.82 -14.45
CA LEU A 202 10.10 8.68 -15.14
C LEU A 202 10.49 9.02 -16.60
N GLY A 203 10.21 10.23 -17.06
CA GLY A 203 10.55 10.66 -18.43
C GLY A 203 9.75 9.96 -19.54
N LEU A 204 8.51 9.55 -19.25
CA LEU A 204 7.58 8.88 -20.19
C LEU A 204 6.78 9.84 -21.08
#